data_AF-A0A9E2MK26-F1
#
_entry.id   AF-A0A9E2MK26-F1
#
_cell.length_a   1.000
_cell.length_b   1.000
_cell.length_c   1.000
_cell.angle_alpha   90.00
_cell.angle_beta   90.00
_cell.angle_gamma   90.00
#
_symmetry.space_group_name_H-M   'P 1'
#
loop_
_entity.id
_entity.type
_entity.pdbx_description
1 polymer ?
#
loop_
_entity_poly.entity_id
_entity_poly.type
_entity_poly.pdbx_seq_one_letter_code
_entity_poly.pdbx_strand_id
1 'polypeptide(L)'
;MRKLLLYITVVSSLGTILFLSYLAPQAEANKFFTESNSLLKLAQNADADITPFSCALYMAEKIKDAYYKPWMLTEVAVKYAQAKLEEKALLILASAYQQAKEIKDNHYQADALSEVAKGYTKIGQYDQAFAIIETIDDAYFKANVLIQMAEEYVQAECKEKALSILSQAYGIAETIKSFYPRSRVLAEVAVKYARAGDTSKAFKIAEVIEDVSSRSYALAEIAVKYAEIGEEKQALKITKTIDEVFHKARALTKIAAVLSQGEKKKEAQEALSYAHRLSKKIKDISEASQVLAEIGVVYRKMGEEAKASQVLSEALKVVKTIRSAYAKPSALAKVVLKYIEAGLYKEALEIAETIEDVYYRPRMLAEVALEYARDGEKAKASLILSEALDITKKIPSAFYKAWALAEIAAKYTEAKVEVDGRTRKILHEIIREFNH
;
A
#
# COMPACT_ATOMS: atom_id res chain seq x y z
N MET A 1 1.42 50.31 21.19
CA MET A 1 2.20 49.90 19.99
C MET A 1 3.38 48.98 20.32
N ARG A 2 3.15 47.92 21.12
CA ARG A 2 4.10 46.80 21.32
C ARG A 2 3.39 45.44 21.50
N LYS A 3 2.11 45.37 21.09
CA LYS A 3 1.27 44.16 21.02
C LYS A 3 0.67 43.92 19.62
N LEU A 4 1.25 44.55 18.60
CA LEU A 4 0.90 44.36 17.19
C LEU A 4 2.09 43.82 16.36
N LEU A 5 3.10 43.27 17.03
CA LEU A 5 4.35 42.78 16.42
C LEU A 5 4.72 41.35 16.84
N LEU A 6 3.75 40.58 17.35
CA LEU A 6 3.98 39.22 17.85
C LEU A 6 2.88 38.23 17.39
N TYR A 7 2.21 38.56 16.28
CA TYR A 7 1.23 37.69 15.62
C TYR A 7 1.54 37.43 14.13
N ILE A 8 2.75 37.78 13.68
CA ILE A 8 3.27 37.48 12.33
C ILE A 8 4.63 36.78 12.48
N THR A 9 4.67 35.69 13.27
CA THR A 9 5.88 34.88 13.40
C THR A 9 5.63 33.38 13.58
N VAL A 10 4.41 32.88 13.33
CA VAL A 10 4.13 31.41 13.37
C VAL A 10 3.22 30.92 12.22
N VAL A 11 2.98 31.72 11.17
CA VAL A 11 2.19 31.27 9.99
C VAL A 11 2.86 31.67 8.67
N SER A 12 4.11 31.27 8.46
CA SER A 12 4.81 31.50 7.18
C SER A 12 5.62 30.31 6.67
N SER A 13 5.28 29.08 7.07
CA SER A 13 5.89 27.85 6.52
C SER A 13 4.93 26.96 5.72
N LEU A 14 3.67 27.36 5.51
CA LEU A 14 2.67 26.54 4.80
C LEU A 14 1.71 27.35 3.90
N GLY A 15 2.08 28.59 3.54
CA GLY A 15 1.20 29.55 2.86
C GLY A 15 1.69 30.09 1.51
N THR A 16 2.75 29.55 0.92
CA THR A 16 3.35 30.03 -0.34
C THR A 16 3.37 28.99 -1.46
N ILE A 17 2.36 28.11 -1.51
CA ILE A 17 2.15 27.16 -2.63
C ILE A 17 0.84 27.45 -3.38
N LEU A 18 0.15 28.54 -3.06
CA LEU A 18 -0.95 29.04 -3.90
C LEU A 18 -0.43 30.17 -4.81
N PHE A 19 -0.36 29.89 -6.11
CA PHE A 19 -0.32 30.88 -7.20
C PHE A 19 1.00 31.65 -7.44
N LEU A 20 2.10 30.96 -7.75
CA LEU A 20 3.24 31.58 -8.47
C LEU A 20 2.93 31.64 -9.97
N SER A 21 2.13 32.65 -10.33
CA SER A 21 1.81 33.01 -11.70
C SER A 21 3.03 33.50 -12.48
N TYR A 22 3.33 32.80 -13.59
CA TYR A 22 3.71 33.37 -14.88
C TYR A 22 4.97 34.27 -14.92
N LEU A 23 6.12 33.65 -15.26
CA LEU A 23 7.41 34.19 -15.77
C LEU A 23 8.68 34.04 -14.88
N ALA A 24 8.59 34.04 -13.55
CA ALA A 24 9.66 33.51 -12.66
C ALA A 24 9.71 31.96 -12.45
N PRO A 25 8.63 31.17 -12.66
CA PRO A 25 8.61 29.72 -12.39
C PRO A 25 9.59 28.90 -13.23
N GLN A 26 9.99 29.41 -14.40
CA GLN A 26 10.77 28.59 -15.33
C GLN A 26 12.21 28.42 -14.86
N ALA A 27 12.81 29.42 -14.20
CA ALA A 27 14.18 29.32 -13.66
C ALA A 27 14.26 28.42 -12.42
N GLU A 28 13.30 28.54 -11.50
CA GLU A 28 13.22 27.68 -10.31
C GLU A 28 12.80 26.25 -10.65
N ALA A 29 11.83 26.09 -11.56
CA ALA A 29 11.50 24.76 -12.08
C ALA A 29 12.69 24.17 -12.82
N ASN A 30 13.39 24.92 -13.68
CA ASN A 30 14.60 24.44 -14.36
C ASN A 30 15.73 24.10 -13.38
N LYS A 31 15.90 24.85 -12.29
CA LYS A 31 16.86 24.55 -11.22
C LYS A 31 16.48 23.26 -10.50
N PHE A 32 15.21 23.12 -10.11
CA PHE A 32 14.68 21.91 -9.47
C PHE A 32 14.78 20.69 -10.39
N PHE A 33 14.55 20.85 -11.70
CA PHE A 33 14.77 19.80 -12.70
C PHE A 33 16.25 19.48 -12.89
N THR A 34 17.12 20.47 -12.80
CA THR A 34 18.58 20.25 -12.85
C THR A 34 19.07 19.50 -11.62
N GLU A 35 18.52 19.81 -10.45
CA GLU A 35 18.77 19.12 -9.17
C GLU A 35 18.19 17.70 -9.16
N SER A 36 17.01 17.50 -9.73
CA SER A 36 16.43 16.18 -9.93
C SER A 36 17.30 15.33 -10.85
N ASN A 37 17.72 15.89 -11.99
CA ASN A 37 18.64 15.24 -12.91
C ASN A 37 20.04 15.02 -12.30
N SER A 38 20.51 15.87 -11.40
CA SER A 38 21.80 15.69 -10.72
C SER A 38 21.74 14.57 -9.68
N LEU A 39 20.64 14.44 -8.93
CA LEU A 39 20.38 13.33 -8.02
C LEU A 39 20.33 11.98 -8.76
N LEU A 40 19.74 11.96 -9.95
CA LEU A 40 19.71 10.77 -10.81
C LEU A 40 21.07 10.49 -11.46
N LYS A 41 21.87 11.52 -11.79
CA LYS A 41 23.27 11.37 -12.21
C LYS A 41 24.19 10.88 -11.08
N LEU A 42 23.95 11.28 -9.83
CA LEU A 42 24.67 10.74 -8.67
C LEU A 42 24.32 9.28 -8.42
N ALA A 43 23.07 8.87 -8.67
CA ALA A 43 22.71 7.46 -8.67
C ALA A 43 23.48 6.64 -9.73
N GLN A 44 24.05 7.27 -10.77
CA GLN A 44 24.92 6.62 -11.76
C GLN A 44 26.35 6.41 -11.27
N ASN A 45 26.78 7.08 -10.19
CA ASN A 45 28.09 6.91 -9.57
C ASN A 45 27.98 5.89 -8.43
N ALA A 46 28.25 4.62 -8.74
CA ALA A 46 28.01 3.47 -7.87
C ALA A 46 28.71 3.49 -6.49
N ASP A 47 29.72 4.33 -6.27
CA ASP A 47 30.68 4.13 -5.17
C ASP A 47 30.73 5.21 -4.09
N ALA A 48 30.05 6.36 -4.23
CA ALA A 48 30.22 7.47 -3.29
C ALA A 48 29.35 7.38 -2.01
N ASP A 49 28.18 6.72 -2.08
CA ASP A 49 27.26 6.56 -0.94
C ASP A 49 26.26 5.41 -1.20
N ILE A 50 26.78 4.19 -1.39
CA ILE A 50 25.94 3.05 -1.78
C ILE A 50 25.04 2.60 -0.62
N THR A 51 23.75 2.84 -0.82
CA THR A 51 22.66 2.45 0.08
C THR A 51 21.59 1.66 -0.68
N PRO A 52 20.76 0.87 0.00
CA PRO A 52 19.65 0.17 -0.65
C PRO A 52 18.75 1.12 -1.45
N PHE A 53 18.52 2.33 -0.93
CA PHE A 53 17.76 3.40 -1.62
C PHE A 53 18.45 3.88 -2.90
N SER A 54 19.75 4.16 -2.86
CA SER A 54 20.49 4.57 -4.06
C SER A 54 20.52 3.47 -5.14
N CYS A 55 20.62 2.20 -4.74
CA CYS A 55 20.53 1.07 -5.67
C CYS A 55 19.11 0.94 -6.26
N ALA A 56 18.06 1.12 -5.46
CA ALA A 56 16.69 1.09 -5.95
C ALA A 56 16.44 2.18 -7.01
N LEU A 57 16.90 3.40 -6.72
CA LEU A 57 16.81 4.53 -7.64
C LEU A 57 17.62 4.30 -8.92
N TYR A 58 18.84 3.76 -8.81
CA TYR A 58 19.66 3.37 -9.96
C TYR A 58 18.93 2.37 -10.86
N MET A 59 18.35 1.32 -10.28
CA MET A 59 17.62 0.30 -11.03
C MET A 59 16.37 0.88 -11.70
N ALA A 60 15.63 1.75 -11.01
CA ALA A 60 14.47 2.45 -11.56
C ALA A 60 14.85 3.29 -12.79
N GLU A 61 15.97 4.01 -12.73
CA GLU A 61 16.49 4.78 -13.86
C GLU A 61 16.98 3.94 -15.04
N LYS A 62 17.32 2.68 -14.82
CA LYS A 62 17.77 1.78 -15.88
C LYS A 62 16.61 1.03 -16.56
N ILE A 63 15.38 1.21 -16.10
CA ILE A 63 14.20 0.69 -16.80
C ILE A 63 14.12 1.35 -18.18
N LYS A 64 14.18 0.53 -19.24
CA LYS A 64 14.14 1.01 -20.63
C LYS A 64 12.73 1.38 -21.08
N ASP A 65 11.73 0.75 -20.47
CA ASP A 65 10.33 0.97 -20.82
C ASP A 65 9.85 2.31 -20.26
N ALA A 66 9.51 3.22 -21.16
CA ALA A 66 9.08 4.59 -20.84
C ALA A 66 7.74 4.64 -20.07
N TYR A 67 6.94 3.57 -20.12
CA TYR A 67 5.72 3.45 -19.33
C TYR A 67 6.01 3.01 -17.88
N TYR A 68 6.84 1.97 -17.70
CA TYR A 68 7.12 1.45 -16.37
C TYR A 68 8.09 2.31 -15.55
N LYS A 69 8.95 3.11 -16.19
CA LYS A 69 9.94 3.94 -15.49
C LYS A 69 9.30 5.00 -14.58
N PRO A 70 8.40 5.89 -15.05
CA PRO A 70 7.75 6.89 -14.19
C PRO A 70 7.03 6.27 -12.99
N TRP A 71 6.39 5.13 -13.20
CA TRP A 71 5.71 4.40 -12.13
C TRP A 71 6.70 3.92 -11.07
N MET A 72 7.80 3.27 -11.47
CA MET A 72 8.80 2.81 -10.50
C MET A 72 9.50 3.96 -9.78
N LEU A 73 9.79 5.06 -10.47
CA LEU A 73 10.34 6.27 -9.83
C LEU A 73 9.38 6.80 -8.76
N THR A 74 8.08 6.79 -9.04
CA THR A 74 7.04 7.19 -8.08
C THR A 74 7.05 6.28 -6.86
N GLU A 75 7.09 4.96 -7.04
CA GLU A 75 7.13 4.01 -5.92
C GLU A 75 8.39 4.19 -5.08
N VAL A 76 9.56 4.35 -5.72
CA VAL A 76 10.82 4.67 -5.04
C VAL A 76 10.68 5.96 -4.24
N ALA A 77 10.13 7.03 -4.83
CA ALA A 77 9.95 8.31 -4.16
C ALA A 77 9.06 8.21 -2.91
N VAL A 78 7.96 7.47 -2.99
CA VAL A 78 7.10 7.22 -1.84
C VAL A 78 7.88 6.53 -0.71
N LYS A 79 8.77 5.57 -1.03
CA LYS A 79 9.63 4.92 -0.03
C LYS A 79 10.67 5.89 0.56
N TYR A 80 11.24 6.80 -0.24
CA TYR A 80 12.09 7.87 0.29
C TYR A 80 11.33 8.77 1.28
N ALA A 81 10.09 9.16 0.96
CA ALA A 81 9.28 9.97 1.86
C ALA A 81 8.92 9.22 3.16
N GLN A 82 8.55 7.94 3.08
CA GLN A 82 8.34 7.09 4.26
C GLN A 82 9.59 7.01 5.16
N ALA A 83 10.78 7.06 4.54
CA ALA A 83 12.08 7.13 5.23
C ALA A 83 12.45 8.55 5.72
N LYS A 84 11.53 9.52 5.67
CA LYS A 84 11.72 10.93 6.04
C LYS A 84 12.76 11.66 5.19
N LEU A 85 12.96 11.21 3.94
CA LEU A 85 13.83 11.84 2.94
C LEU A 85 12.97 12.62 1.93
N GLU A 86 12.16 13.55 2.43
CA GLU A 86 11.11 14.25 1.67
C GLU A 86 11.66 15.04 0.47
N GLU A 87 12.77 15.75 0.64
CA GLU A 87 13.39 16.54 -0.44
C GLU A 87 13.77 15.63 -1.63
N LYS A 88 14.38 14.47 -1.36
CA LYS A 88 14.73 13.49 -2.40
C LYS A 88 13.48 12.91 -3.05
N ALA A 89 12.43 12.62 -2.27
CA ALA A 89 11.16 12.12 -2.79
C ALA A 89 10.52 13.12 -3.77
N LEU A 90 10.49 14.41 -3.43
CA LEU A 90 9.95 15.47 -4.28
C LEU A 90 10.70 15.59 -5.61
N LEU A 91 12.04 15.55 -5.56
CA LEU A 91 12.87 15.58 -6.75
C LEU A 91 12.59 14.39 -7.67
N ILE A 92 12.45 13.18 -7.12
CA ILE A 92 12.17 11.96 -7.90
C ILE A 92 10.75 12.02 -8.50
N LEU A 93 9.74 12.46 -7.75
CA LEU A 93 8.36 12.61 -8.27
C LEU A 93 8.26 13.64 -9.40
N ALA A 94 9.03 14.73 -9.34
CA ALA A 94 9.04 15.69 -10.42
C ALA A 94 9.68 15.14 -11.70
N SER A 95 10.72 14.31 -11.59
CA SER A 95 11.26 13.57 -12.74
C SER A 95 10.23 12.58 -13.30
N ALA A 96 9.59 11.79 -12.43
CA ALA A 96 8.55 10.85 -12.83
C ALA A 96 7.40 11.56 -13.55
N TYR A 97 6.97 12.72 -13.07
CA TYR A 97 5.95 13.55 -13.71
C TYR A 97 6.34 13.96 -15.14
N GLN A 98 7.55 14.50 -15.34
CA GLN A 98 8.00 14.92 -16.67
C GLN A 98 8.03 13.76 -17.65
N GLN A 99 8.56 12.63 -17.22
CA GLN A 99 8.64 11.44 -18.06
C GLN A 99 7.25 10.86 -18.37
N ALA A 100 6.33 10.88 -17.41
CA ALA A 100 4.94 10.48 -17.64
C ALA A 100 4.26 11.34 -18.71
N LYS A 101 4.51 12.67 -18.73
CA LYS A 101 3.97 13.57 -19.76
C LYS A 101 4.50 13.29 -21.17
N GLU A 102 5.69 12.71 -21.29
CA GLU A 102 6.30 12.41 -22.59
C GLU A 102 5.77 11.10 -23.21
N ILE A 103 4.98 10.31 -22.46
CA ILE A 103 4.32 9.11 -22.97
C ILE A 103 3.32 9.50 -24.06
N LYS A 104 3.47 8.90 -25.25
CA LYS A 104 2.67 9.24 -26.44
C LYS A 104 1.28 8.63 -26.46
N ASP A 105 1.11 7.46 -25.84
CA ASP A 105 -0.18 6.78 -25.78
C ASP A 105 -1.02 7.39 -24.65
N ASN A 106 -2.20 7.89 -24.98
CA ASN A 106 -3.04 8.63 -24.04
C ASN A 106 -3.47 7.77 -22.83
N HIS A 107 -3.71 6.47 -23.02
CA HIS A 107 -4.12 5.60 -21.94
C HIS A 107 -2.96 5.35 -20.97
N TYR A 108 -1.79 4.99 -21.49
CA TYR A 108 -0.59 4.78 -20.68
C TYR A 108 -0.08 6.07 -20.03
N GLN A 109 -0.23 7.21 -20.72
CA GLN A 109 0.07 8.52 -20.15
C GLN A 109 -0.87 8.82 -18.97
N ALA A 110 -2.19 8.64 -19.15
CA ALA A 110 -3.16 8.87 -18.09
C ALA A 110 -2.90 7.97 -16.87
N ASP A 111 -2.55 6.70 -17.08
CA ASP A 111 -2.20 5.77 -16.00
C ASP A 111 -0.96 6.24 -15.24
N ALA A 112 0.14 6.52 -15.96
CA ALA A 112 1.40 6.99 -15.37
C ALA A 112 1.24 8.31 -14.60
N LEU A 113 0.48 9.27 -15.16
CA LEU A 113 0.13 10.51 -14.48
C LEU A 113 -0.71 10.25 -13.22
N SER A 114 -1.62 9.27 -13.27
CA SER A 114 -2.40 8.87 -12.11
C SER A 114 -1.53 8.31 -10.98
N GLU A 115 -0.53 7.49 -11.32
CA GLU A 115 0.43 6.96 -10.36
C GLU A 115 1.26 8.07 -9.72
N VAL A 116 1.80 8.99 -10.53
CA VAL A 116 2.55 10.15 -10.03
C VAL A 116 1.68 11.02 -9.10
N ALA A 117 0.42 11.26 -9.45
CA ALA A 117 -0.51 12.03 -8.62
C ALA A 117 -0.83 11.32 -7.29
N LYS A 118 -1.00 9.99 -7.30
CA LYS A 118 -1.09 9.18 -6.07
C LYS A 118 0.20 9.27 -5.25
N GLY A 119 1.36 9.32 -5.89
CA GLY A 119 2.66 9.55 -5.26
C GLY A 119 2.71 10.88 -4.49
N TYR A 120 2.40 11.99 -5.16
CA TYR A 120 2.29 13.31 -4.51
C TYR A 120 1.27 13.32 -3.36
N THR A 121 0.13 12.67 -3.56
CA THR A 121 -0.92 12.51 -2.54
C THR A 121 -0.38 11.82 -1.28
N LYS A 122 0.30 10.68 -1.41
CA LYS A 122 0.87 9.91 -0.29
C LYS A 122 1.94 10.67 0.50
N ILE A 123 2.55 11.70 -0.08
CA ILE A 123 3.57 12.53 0.58
C ILE A 123 3.02 13.92 1.00
N GLY A 124 1.69 14.09 0.99
CA GLY A 124 1.01 15.30 1.44
C GLY A 124 1.05 16.49 0.48
N GLN A 125 1.50 16.30 -0.75
CA GLN A 125 1.60 17.34 -1.79
C GLN A 125 0.32 17.40 -2.62
N TYR A 126 -0.77 17.81 -1.98
CA TYR A 126 -2.12 17.77 -2.57
C TYR A 126 -2.29 18.74 -3.75
N ASP A 127 -1.65 19.91 -3.73
CA ASP A 127 -1.77 20.91 -4.80
C ASP A 127 -1.17 20.39 -6.11
N GLN A 128 0.00 19.74 -6.05
CA GLN A 128 0.62 19.08 -7.19
C GLN A 128 -0.23 17.90 -7.67
N ALA A 129 -0.80 17.10 -6.76
CA ALA A 129 -1.70 16.02 -7.13
C ALA A 129 -2.93 16.54 -7.88
N PHE A 130 -3.58 17.61 -7.40
CA PHE A 130 -4.71 18.25 -8.09
C PHE A 130 -4.33 18.80 -9.47
N ALA A 131 -3.17 19.46 -9.58
CA ALA A 131 -2.70 19.97 -10.86
C ALA A 131 -2.54 18.84 -11.90
N ILE A 132 -2.09 17.66 -11.48
CA ILE A 132 -1.97 16.49 -12.37
C ILE A 132 -3.34 15.91 -12.70
N ILE A 133 -4.25 15.82 -11.74
CA ILE A 133 -5.63 15.33 -11.93
C ILE A 133 -6.37 16.11 -13.03
N GLU A 134 -6.14 17.42 -13.13
CA GLU A 134 -6.73 18.25 -14.18
C GLU A 134 -6.17 17.98 -15.58
N THR A 135 -5.04 17.28 -15.67
CA THR A 135 -4.44 16.84 -16.95
C THR A 135 -4.79 15.41 -17.35
N ILE A 136 -5.48 14.65 -16.49
CA ILE A 136 -5.89 13.27 -16.75
C ILE A 136 -7.25 13.27 -17.44
N ASP A 137 -7.27 12.87 -18.71
CA ASP A 137 -8.50 12.81 -19.53
C ASP A 137 -9.39 11.59 -19.19
N ASP A 138 -8.79 10.49 -18.71
CA ASP A 138 -9.50 9.25 -18.43
C ASP A 138 -10.21 9.28 -17.06
N ALA A 139 -11.54 9.16 -17.08
CA ALA A 139 -12.38 9.22 -15.89
C ALA A 139 -12.08 8.12 -14.86
N TYR A 140 -11.66 6.93 -15.30
CA TYR A 140 -11.30 5.85 -14.38
C TYR A 140 -10.02 6.20 -13.62
N PHE A 141 -8.99 6.68 -14.31
CA PHE A 141 -7.75 7.11 -13.65
C PHE A 141 -7.99 8.33 -12.75
N LYS A 142 -8.75 9.33 -13.22
CA LYS A 142 -9.09 10.53 -12.45
C LYS A 142 -9.81 10.19 -11.15
N ALA A 143 -10.84 9.34 -11.19
CA ALA A 143 -11.58 8.93 -10.01
C ALA A 143 -10.69 8.18 -8.99
N ASN A 144 -9.81 7.30 -9.46
CA ASN A 144 -8.90 6.55 -8.59
C ASN A 144 -7.90 7.43 -7.83
N VAL A 145 -7.40 8.51 -8.44
CA VAL A 145 -6.56 9.47 -7.72
C VAL A 145 -7.36 10.20 -6.64
N LEU A 146 -8.57 10.68 -6.95
CA LEU A 146 -9.44 11.35 -5.97
C LEU A 146 -9.82 10.43 -4.80
N ILE A 147 -10.06 9.15 -5.07
CA ILE A 147 -10.29 8.12 -4.02
C ILE A 147 -9.08 7.99 -3.09
N GLN A 148 -7.86 7.97 -3.65
CA GLN A 148 -6.64 7.94 -2.84
C GLN A 148 -6.50 9.21 -2.01
N MET A 149 -6.73 10.40 -2.60
CA MET A 149 -6.69 11.67 -1.86
C MET A 149 -7.69 11.74 -0.73
N ALA A 150 -8.91 11.25 -0.96
CA ALA A 150 -9.91 11.17 0.09
C ALA A 150 -9.47 10.26 1.23
N GLU A 151 -8.84 9.11 0.95
CA GLU A 151 -8.27 8.24 1.99
C GLU A 151 -7.21 8.97 2.81
N GLU A 152 -6.28 9.71 2.19
CA GLU A 152 -5.29 10.48 2.94
C GLU A 152 -5.93 11.58 3.79
N TYR A 153 -6.97 12.26 3.29
CA TYR A 153 -7.73 13.22 4.10
C TYR A 153 -8.47 12.56 5.27
N VAL A 154 -8.97 11.33 5.12
CA VAL A 154 -9.53 10.57 6.24
C VAL A 154 -8.46 10.29 7.29
N GLN A 155 -7.26 9.86 6.87
CA GLN A 155 -6.14 9.59 7.78
C GLN A 155 -5.63 10.85 8.47
N ALA A 156 -5.70 12.01 7.80
CA ALA A 156 -5.39 13.33 8.37
C ALA A 156 -6.57 13.95 9.15
N GLU A 157 -7.60 13.17 9.48
CA GLU A 157 -8.81 13.59 10.22
C GLU A 157 -9.58 14.77 9.58
N CYS A 158 -9.33 15.06 8.30
CA CYS A 158 -9.96 16.12 7.52
C CYS A 158 -11.25 15.63 6.86
N LYS A 159 -12.21 15.17 7.67
CA LYS A 159 -13.45 14.51 7.21
C LYS A 159 -14.23 15.30 6.15
N GLU A 160 -14.39 16.61 6.32
CA GLU A 160 -15.15 17.44 5.37
C GLU A 160 -14.50 17.48 3.98
N LYS A 161 -13.16 17.62 3.93
CA LYS A 161 -12.41 17.58 2.68
C LYS A 161 -12.51 16.19 2.04
N ALA A 162 -12.35 15.13 2.83
CA ALA A 162 -12.52 13.76 2.34
C ALA A 162 -13.90 13.55 1.70
N LEU A 163 -14.98 13.94 2.37
CA LEU A 163 -16.34 13.81 1.83
C LEU A 163 -16.58 14.65 0.58
N SER A 164 -16.01 15.86 0.50
CA SER A 164 -16.07 16.71 -0.69
C SER A 164 -15.39 16.03 -1.90
N ILE A 165 -14.17 15.53 -1.71
CA ILE A 165 -13.42 14.82 -2.76
C ILE A 165 -14.11 13.52 -3.16
N LEU A 166 -14.69 12.78 -2.22
CA LEU A 166 -15.49 11.60 -2.53
C LEU A 166 -16.75 11.91 -3.32
N SER A 167 -17.33 13.11 -3.15
CA SER A 167 -18.47 13.54 -3.97
C SER A 167 -18.05 13.79 -5.41
N GLN A 168 -16.87 14.37 -5.62
CA GLN A 168 -16.30 14.54 -6.96
C GLN A 168 -15.95 13.18 -7.60
N ALA A 169 -15.29 12.29 -6.85
CA ALA A 169 -14.96 10.94 -7.30
C ALA A 169 -16.21 10.13 -7.68
N TYR A 170 -17.27 10.21 -6.86
CA TYR A 170 -18.57 9.59 -7.15
C TYR A 170 -19.15 10.11 -8.47
N GLY A 171 -19.22 11.43 -8.67
CA GLY A 171 -19.76 12.01 -9.89
C GLY A 171 -18.97 11.60 -11.14
N ILE A 172 -17.63 11.54 -11.05
CA ILE A 172 -16.78 11.04 -12.16
C ILE A 172 -17.02 9.55 -12.39
N ALA A 173 -17.15 8.75 -11.34
CA ALA A 173 -17.41 7.31 -11.45
C ALA A 173 -18.71 7.02 -12.22
N GLU A 174 -19.76 7.83 -12.01
CA GLU A 174 -21.02 7.72 -12.75
C GLU A 174 -20.86 7.94 -14.26
N THR A 175 -19.86 8.72 -14.70
CA THR A 175 -19.58 8.96 -16.12
C THR A 175 -18.85 7.81 -16.82
N ILE A 176 -18.31 6.85 -16.06
CA ILE A 176 -17.58 5.71 -16.63
C ILE A 176 -18.56 4.81 -17.40
N LYS A 177 -18.39 4.76 -18.72
CA LYS A 177 -19.29 4.03 -19.63
C LYS A 177 -19.28 2.51 -19.41
N SER A 178 -18.09 1.95 -19.16
CA SER A 178 -17.94 0.51 -18.99
C SER A 178 -18.41 0.09 -17.61
N PHE A 179 -19.37 -0.83 -17.59
CA PHE A 179 -20.03 -1.31 -16.39
C PHE A 179 -19.06 -1.86 -15.32
N TYR A 180 -18.08 -2.67 -15.73
CA TYR A 180 -17.17 -3.32 -14.79
C TYR A 180 -16.20 -2.32 -14.11
N PRO A 181 -15.44 -1.47 -14.84
CA PRO A 181 -14.65 -0.39 -14.25
C PRO A 181 -15.50 0.56 -13.40
N ARG A 182 -16.71 0.92 -13.84
CA ARG A 182 -17.63 1.75 -13.05
C ARG A 182 -17.94 1.11 -11.70
N SER A 183 -18.33 -0.16 -11.69
CA SER A 183 -18.67 -0.90 -10.47
C SER A 183 -17.50 -0.97 -9.49
N ARG A 184 -16.28 -1.17 -9.99
CA ARG A 184 -15.06 -1.17 -9.17
C ARG A 184 -14.80 0.18 -8.52
N VAL A 185 -14.89 1.27 -9.28
CA VAL A 185 -14.69 2.63 -8.76
C VAL A 185 -15.79 2.99 -7.75
N LEU A 186 -17.05 2.66 -8.05
CA LEU A 186 -18.17 2.89 -7.12
C LEU A 186 -18.00 2.10 -5.82
N ALA A 187 -17.50 0.87 -5.88
CA ALA A 187 -17.19 0.08 -4.68
C ALA A 187 -16.16 0.78 -3.80
N GLU A 188 -15.04 1.22 -4.38
CA GLU A 188 -14.01 1.96 -3.65
C GLU A 188 -14.55 3.26 -3.06
N VAL A 189 -15.31 4.04 -3.84
CA VAL A 189 -15.97 5.27 -3.35
C VAL A 189 -16.87 4.97 -2.14
N ALA A 190 -17.70 3.93 -2.21
CA ALA A 190 -18.56 3.52 -1.11
C ALA A 190 -17.76 3.16 0.15
N VAL A 191 -16.68 2.37 0.00
CA VAL A 191 -15.77 2.01 1.10
C VAL A 191 -15.16 3.26 1.74
N LYS A 192 -14.72 4.23 0.94
CA LYS A 192 -14.15 5.48 1.45
C LYS A 192 -15.18 6.37 2.14
N TYR A 193 -16.42 6.44 1.66
CA TYR A 193 -17.50 7.13 2.37
C TYR A 193 -17.74 6.54 3.75
N ALA A 194 -17.75 5.21 3.87
CA ALA A 194 -17.91 4.54 5.15
C ALA A 194 -16.76 4.90 6.10
N ARG A 195 -15.51 4.87 5.61
CA ARG A 195 -14.32 5.26 6.41
C ARG A 195 -14.35 6.72 6.84
N ALA A 196 -14.80 7.63 5.97
CA ALA A 196 -15.04 9.03 6.30
C ALA A 196 -16.23 9.23 7.27
N GLY A 197 -16.98 8.18 7.59
CA GLY A 197 -18.06 8.17 8.57
C GLY A 197 -19.43 8.53 8.01
N ASP A 198 -19.64 8.47 6.70
CA ASP A 198 -20.95 8.51 6.06
C ASP A 198 -21.35 7.09 5.60
N THR A 199 -21.64 6.24 6.59
CA THR A 199 -22.02 4.83 6.36
C THR A 199 -23.36 4.69 5.64
N SER A 200 -24.27 5.66 5.78
CA SER A 200 -25.56 5.66 5.09
C SER A 200 -25.39 5.87 3.59
N LYS A 201 -24.62 6.88 3.18
CA LYS A 201 -24.34 7.11 1.76
C LYS A 201 -23.52 5.97 1.17
N ALA A 202 -22.53 5.47 1.91
CA ALA A 202 -21.76 4.30 1.50
C ALA A 202 -22.65 3.09 1.18
N PHE A 203 -23.59 2.76 2.08
CA PHE A 203 -24.50 1.63 1.89
C PHE A 203 -25.38 1.83 0.64
N LYS A 204 -25.96 3.02 0.45
CA LYS A 204 -26.77 3.33 -0.74
C LYS A 204 -25.98 3.19 -2.04
N ILE A 205 -24.73 3.64 -2.07
CA ILE A 205 -23.87 3.47 -3.24
C ILE A 205 -23.60 1.97 -3.48
N ALA A 206 -23.30 1.20 -2.43
CA ALA A 206 -23.04 -0.22 -2.57
C ALA A 206 -24.25 -1.01 -3.10
N GLU A 207 -25.49 -0.63 -2.72
CA GLU A 207 -26.71 -1.30 -3.19
C GLU A 207 -26.93 -1.19 -4.71
N VAL A 208 -26.48 -0.10 -5.33
CA VAL A 208 -26.65 0.13 -6.78
C VAL A 208 -25.50 -0.42 -7.62
N ILE A 209 -24.48 -1.04 -7.01
CA ILE A 209 -23.39 -1.69 -7.74
C ILE A 209 -23.93 -2.97 -8.37
N GLU A 210 -23.86 -3.07 -9.69
CA GLU A 210 -24.42 -4.23 -10.41
C GLU A 210 -23.43 -5.41 -10.42
N ASP A 211 -22.11 -5.17 -10.36
CA ASP A 211 -21.13 -6.26 -10.33
C ASP A 211 -21.12 -6.92 -8.95
N VAL A 212 -21.46 -8.20 -8.90
CA VAL A 212 -21.67 -8.96 -7.65
C VAL A 212 -20.41 -9.00 -6.79
N SER A 213 -19.24 -9.13 -7.42
CA SER A 213 -17.95 -9.18 -6.71
C SER A 213 -17.64 -7.80 -6.08
N SER A 214 -17.71 -6.73 -6.87
CA SER A 214 -17.49 -5.35 -6.41
C SER A 214 -18.50 -4.93 -5.33
N ARG A 215 -19.77 -5.31 -5.48
CA ARG A 215 -20.81 -5.07 -4.47
C ARG A 215 -20.51 -5.83 -3.18
N SER A 216 -20.18 -7.12 -3.28
CA SER A 216 -19.85 -7.95 -2.12
C SER A 216 -18.64 -7.41 -1.35
N TYR A 217 -17.62 -6.93 -2.07
CA TYR A 217 -16.48 -6.23 -1.47
C TYR A 217 -16.90 -4.97 -0.71
N ALA A 218 -17.67 -4.08 -1.33
CA ALA A 218 -18.12 -2.85 -0.69
C ALA A 218 -18.99 -3.13 0.55
N LEU A 219 -19.98 -4.02 0.43
CA LEU A 219 -20.85 -4.40 1.53
C LEU A 219 -20.08 -5.04 2.69
N ALA A 220 -19.04 -5.84 2.40
CA ALA A 220 -18.17 -6.42 3.43
C ALA A 220 -17.47 -5.35 4.27
N GLU A 221 -16.81 -4.38 3.64
CA GLU A 221 -16.11 -3.32 4.36
C GLU A 221 -17.08 -2.34 5.06
N ILE A 222 -18.23 -2.06 4.45
CA ILE A 222 -19.29 -1.25 5.08
C ILE A 222 -19.85 -1.94 6.32
N ALA A 223 -20.08 -3.26 6.27
CA ALA A 223 -20.53 -4.03 7.43
C ALA A 223 -19.52 -3.95 8.58
N VAL A 224 -18.22 -4.05 8.28
CA VAL A 224 -17.16 -3.86 9.29
C VAL A 224 -17.25 -2.45 9.89
N LYS A 225 -17.46 -1.42 9.06
CA LYS A 225 -17.58 -0.06 9.56
C LYS A 225 -18.80 0.15 10.45
N TYR A 226 -19.93 -0.48 10.16
CA TYR A 226 -21.10 -0.49 11.06
C TYR A 226 -20.76 -1.12 12.41
N ALA A 227 -19.99 -2.21 12.44
CA ALA A 227 -19.55 -2.81 13.71
C ALA A 227 -18.62 -1.87 14.50
N GLU A 228 -17.68 -1.20 13.84
CA GLU A 228 -16.75 -0.23 14.48
C GLU A 228 -17.48 0.93 15.17
N ILE A 229 -18.63 1.36 14.65
CA ILE A 229 -19.44 2.43 15.25
C ILE A 229 -20.50 1.92 16.24
N GLY A 230 -20.46 0.63 16.61
CA GLY A 230 -21.38 0.02 17.58
C GLY A 230 -22.71 -0.46 17.01
N GLU A 231 -22.93 -0.35 15.70
CA GLU A 231 -24.16 -0.73 14.99
C GLU A 231 -24.12 -2.19 14.53
N GLU A 232 -23.86 -3.08 15.47
CA GLU A 232 -23.52 -4.48 15.19
C GLU A 232 -24.67 -5.28 14.60
N LYS A 233 -25.92 -4.99 15.02
CA LYS A 233 -27.11 -5.63 14.44
C LYS A 233 -27.20 -5.33 12.95
N GLN A 234 -26.88 -4.10 12.55
CA GLN A 234 -26.85 -3.69 11.16
C GLN A 234 -25.66 -4.32 10.43
N ALA A 235 -24.47 -4.35 11.05
CA ALA A 235 -23.31 -5.04 10.49
C ALA A 235 -23.61 -6.52 10.17
N LEU A 236 -24.16 -7.26 11.12
CA LEU A 236 -24.53 -8.67 10.94
C LEU A 236 -25.71 -8.86 9.98
N LYS A 237 -26.58 -7.87 9.82
CA LYS A 237 -27.63 -7.88 8.80
C LYS A 237 -27.03 -7.72 7.40
N ILE A 238 -26.10 -6.79 7.21
CA ILE A 238 -25.41 -6.59 5.92
C ILE A 238 -24.61 -7.83 5.53
N THR A 239 -23.92 -8.51 6.47
CA THR A 239 -23.20 -9.74 6.10
C THR A 239 -24.10 -10.84 5.54
N LYS A 240 -25.40 -10.83 5.86
CA LYS A 240 -26.36 -11.79 5.28
C LYS A 240 -26.66 -11.50 3.82
N THR A 241 -26.52 -10.26 3.36
CA THR A 241 -26.77 -9.83 1.98
C THR A 241 -25.53 -9.92 1.08
N ILE A 242 -24.37 -10.30 1.61
CA ILE A 242 -23.15 -10.51 0.83
C ILE A 242 -23.27 -11.84 0.08
N ASP A 243 -23.17 -11.77 -1.25
CA ASP A 243 -23.28 -12.90 -2.17
C ASP A 243 -22.01 -13.77 -2.16
N GLU A 244 -20.84 -13.13 -2.30
CA GLU A 244 -19.56 -13.83 -2.39
C GLU A 244 -19.09 -14.37 -1.03
N VAL A 245 -18.86 -15.69 -0.98
CA VAL A 245 -18.51 -16.41 0.25
C VAL A 245 -17.20 -15.89 0.85
N PHE A 246 -16.21 -15.55 0.00
CA PHE A 246 -14.94 -14.97 0.43
C PHE A 246 -15.16 -13.65 1.18
N HIS A 247 -15.85 -12.68 0.56
CA HIS A 247 -16.12 -11.38 1.15
C HIS A 247 -16.96 -11.50 2.43
N LYS A 248 -17.93 -12.41 2.46
CA LYS A 248 -18.75 -12.68 3.64
C LYS A 248 -17.95 -13.23 4.80
N ALA A 249 -17.11 -14.24 4.56
CA ALA A 249 -16.26 -14.84 5.59
C ALA A 249 -15.29 -13.80 6.15
N ARG A 250 -14.67 -12.99 5.27
CA ARG A 250 -13.76 -11.92 5.66
C ARG A 250 -14.43 -10.83 6.48
N ALA A 251 -15.63 -10.40 6.10
CA ALA A 251 -16.42 -9.43 6.87
C ALA A 251 -16.73 -9.95 8.27
N LEU A 252 -17.17 -11.21 8.39
CA LEU A 252 -17.44 -11.85 9.67
C LEU A 252 -16.20 -11.95 10.56
N THR A 253 -15.03 -12.30 9.99
CA THR A 253 -13.75 -12.33 10.72
C THR A 253 -13.39 -10.95 11.27
N LYS A 254 -13.49 -9.89 10.45
CA LYS A 254 -13.21 -8.52 10.88
C LYS A 254 -14.21 -8.02 11.91
N ILE A 255 -15.51 -8.27 11.72
CA ILE A 255 -16.55 -7.92 12.70
C ILE A 255 -16.30 -8.65 14.03
N ALA A 256 -15.92 -9.94 14.00
CA ALA A 256 -15.56 -10.67 15.20
C ALA A 256 -14.36 -10.04 15.93
N ALA A 257 -13.38 -9.52 15.19
CA ALA A 257 -12.25 -8.79 15.77
C ALA A 257 -12.68 -7.49 16.47
N VAL A 258 -13.64 -6.76 15.91
CA VAL A 258 -14.21 -5.56 16.54
C VAL A 258 -15.01 -5.93 17.79
N LEU A 259 -15.89 -6.92 17.68
CA LEU A 259 -16.74 -7.38 18.79
C LEU A 259 -15.93 -7.93 19.97
N SER A 260 -14.79 -8.58 19.71
CA SER A 260 -13.95 -9.17 20.76
C SER A 260 -13.18 -8.15 21.59
N GLN A 261 -12.98 -6.93 21.08
CA GLN A 261 -12.42 -5.80 21.83
C GLN A 261 -13.45 -5.19 22.79
N GLY A 262 -14.75 -5.41 22.57
CA GLY A 262 -15.82 -5.01 23.45
C GLY A 262 -16.27 -6.11 24.42
N GLU A 263 -17.45 -5.94 25.01
CA GLU A 263 -18.04 -6.91 25.96
C GLU A 263 -18.70 -8.12 25.27
N LYS A 264 -18.68 -8.17 23.93
CA LYS A 264 -19.47 -9.09 23.10
C LYS A 264 -18.67 -10.28 22.60
N LYS A 265 -17.96 -10.90 23.54
CA LYS A 265 -17.06 -12.04 23.26
C LYS A 265 -17.82 -13.23 22.68
N LYS A 266 -19.07 -13.46 23.10
CA LYS A 266 -19.87 -14.58 22.60
C LYS A 266 -20.24 -14.39 21.13
N GLU A 267 -20.72 -13.21 20.76
CA GLU A 267 -21.06 -12.84 19.39
C GLU A 267 -19.82 -12.87 18.49
N ALA A 268 -18.67 -12.42 19.01
CA ALA A 268 -17.38 -12.56 18.31
C ALA A 268 -17.06 -14.04 18.03
N GLN A 269 -17.19 -14.92 19.02
CA GLN A 269 -16.95 -16.36 18.85
C GLN A 269 -17.90 -17.00 17.84
N GLU A 270 -19.18 -16.63 17.85
CA GLU A 270 -20.19 -17.13 16.90
C GLU A 270 -19.88 -16.67 15.48
N ALA A 271 -19.60 -15.39 15.28
CA ALA A 271 -19.22 -14.82 13.99
C ALA A 271 -17.95 -15.47 13.43
N LEU A 272 -16.93 -15.66 14.27
CA LEU A 272 -15.66 -16.26 13.89
C LEU A 272 -15.79 -17.76 13.55
N SER A 273 -16.59 -18.50 14.34
CA SER A 273 -16.90 -19.90 14.06
C SER A 273 -17.69 -20.05 12.76
N TYR A 274 -18.56 -19.09 12.43
CA TYR A 274 -19.26 -19.08 11.15
C TYR A 274 -18.31 -18.74 10.00
N ALA A 275 -17.43 -17.75 10.16
CA ALA A 275 -16.39 -17.43 9.17
C ALA A 275 -15.49 -18.64 8.87
N HIS A 276 -15.08 -19.40 9.89
CA HIS A 276 -14.28 -20.62 9.73
C HIS A 276 -15.03 -21.73 8.96
N ARG A 277 -16.35 -21.86 9.17
CA ARG A 277 -17.16 -22.78 8.35
C ARG A 277 -17.29 -22.32 6.91
N LEU A 278 -17.37 -21.01 6.68
CA LEU A 278 -17.44 -20.44 5.32
C LEU A 278 -16.10 -20.54 4.59
N SER A 279 -14.97 -20.40 5.29
CA SER A 279 -13.65 -20.49 4.65
C SER A 279 -13.42 -21.84 3.98
N LYS A 280 -13.99 -22.92 4.53
CA LYS A 280 -13.99 -24.27 3.95
C LYS A 280 -14.84 -24.41 2.68
N LYS A 281 -15.69 -23.45 2.39
CA LYS A 281 -16.55 -23.39 1.18
C LYS A 281 -15.97 -22.46 0.09
N ILE A 282 -14.91 -21.71 0.41
CA ILE A 282 -14.22 -20.87 -0.57
C ILE A 282 -13.48 -21.79 -1.55
N LYS A 283 -13.75 -21.61 -2.85
CA LYS A 283 -13.16 -22.45 -3.90
C LYS A 283 -11.72 -22.08 -4.20
N ASP A 284 -11.39 -20.79 -4.17
CA ASP A 284 -10.03 -20.33 -4.38
C ASP A 284 -9.17 -20.64 -3.14
N ILE A 285 -8.10 -21.42 -3.35
CA ILE A 285 -7.24 -21.92 -2.28
C ILE A 285 -6.46 -20.77 -1.62
N SER A 286 -6.08 -19.73 -2.38
CA SER A 286 -5.38 -18.56 -1.84
C SER A 286 -6.30 -17.70 -0.98
N GLU A 287 -7.55 -17.52 -1.39
CA GLU A 287 -8.56 -16.80 -0.61
C GLU A 287 -8.93 -17.57 0.66
N ALA A 288 -9.11 -18.89 0.55
CA ALA A 288 -9.40 -19.75 1.69
C ALA A 288 -8.28 -19.71 2.74
N SER A 289 -7.01 -19.84 2.33
CA SER A 289 -5.87 -19.75 3.24
C SER A 289 -5.73 -18.37 3.87
N GLN A 290 -6.01 -17.30 3.11
CA GLN A 290 -6.00 -15.93 3.64
C GLN A 290 -7.05 -15.76 4.74
N VAL A 291 -8.30 -16.18 4.51
CA VAL A 291 -9.37 -16.06 5.51
C VAL A 291 -9.07 -16.90 6.75
N LEU A 292 -8.57 -18.12 6.58
CA LEU A 292 -8.13 -18.97 7.71
C LEU A 292 -7.04 -18.27 8.52
N ALA A 293 -6.03 -17.69 7.87
CA ALA A 293 -4.96 -17.00 8.57
C ALA A 293 -5.48 -15.76 9.33
N GLU A 294 -6.37 -14.97 8.72
CA GLU A 294 -7.06 -13.86 9.39
C GLU A 294 -7.88 -14.32 10.60
N ILE A 295 -8.60 -15.45 10.51
CA ILE A 295 -9.33 -16.04 11.64
C ILE A 295 -8.40 -16.42 12.79
N GLY A 296 -7.27 -17.06 12.47
CA GLY A 296 -6.27 -17.46 13.45
C GLY A 296 -5.69 -16.27 14.23
N VAL A 297 -5.44 -15.15 13.55
CA VAL A 297 -5.03 -13.89 14.19
C VAL A 297 -6.09 -13.42 15.19
N VAL A 298 -7.37 -13.44 14.82
CA VAL A 298 -8.45 -12.99 15.71
C VAL A 298 -8.57 -13.91 16.93
N TYR A 299 -8.52 -15.24 16.76
CA TYR A 299 -8.50 -16.16 17.91
C TYR A 299 -7.35 -15.87 18.86
N ARG A 300 -6.16 -15.56 18.34
CA ARG A 300 -5.02 -15.21 19.19
C ARG A 300 -5.25 -13.92 19.98
N LYS A 301 -5.77 -12.87 19.33
CA LYS A 301 -6.15 -11.62 20.00
C LYS A 301 -7.21 -11.83 21.08
N MET A 302 -8.02 -12.87 20.95
CA MET A 302 -9.02 -13.28 21.97
C MET A 302 -8.44 -14.14 23.11
N GLY A 303 -7.15 -14.47 23.09
CA GLY A 303 -6.49 -15.36 24.06
C GLY A 303 -6.73 -16.85 23.81
N GLU A 304 -7.32 -17.21 22.67
CA GLU A 304 -7.66 -18.60 22.30
C GLU A 304 -6.48 -19.25 21.55
N GLU A 305 -5.33 -19.37 22.21
CA GLU A 305 -4.06 -19.78 21.59
C GLU A 305 -4.12 -21.14 20.89
N ALA A 306 -4.79 -22.12 21.49
CA ALA A 306 -4.94 -23.45 20.90
C ALA A 306 -5.71 -23.40 19.58
N LYS A 307 -6.82 -22.64 19.53
CA LYS A 307 -7.62 -22.47 18.30
C LYS A 307 -6.85 -21.65 17.27
N ALA A 308 -6.15 -20.60 17.69
CA ALA A 308 -5.32 -19.79 16.80
C ALA A 308 -4.27 -20.65 16.09
N SER A 309 -3.49 -21.42 16.87
CA SER A 309 -2.46 -22.32 16.33
C SER A 309 -3.05 -23.38 15.40
N GLN A 310 -4.20 -23.96 15.74
CA GLN A 310 -4.89 -24.92 14.89
C GLN A 310 -5.29 -24.30 13.54
N VAL A 311 -5.93 -23.12 13.55
CA VAL A 311 -6.44 -22.49 12.33
C VAL A 311 -5.31 -21.91 11.46
N LEU A 312 -4.27 -21.33 12.08
CA LEU A 312 -3.07 -20.88 11.35
C LEU A 312 -2.36 -22.04 10.66
N SER A 313 -2.23 -23.19 11.35
CA SER A 313 -1.68 -24.41 10.77
C SER A 313 -2.55 -24.94 9.62
N GLU A 314 -3.88 -24.86 9.75
CA GLU A 314 -4.81 -25.17 8.65
C GLU A 314 -4.57 -24.25 7.44
N ALA A 315 -4.41 -22.94 7.65
CA ALA A 315 -4.09 -21.97 6.59
C ALA A 315 -2.80 -22.34 5.85
N LEU A 316 -1.74 -22.67 6.60
CA LEU A 316 -0.44 -23.08 6.04
C LEU A 316 -0.54 -24.41 5.29
N LYS A 317 -1.35 -25.36 5.78
CA LYS A 317 -1.59 -26.63 5.08
C LYS A 317 -2.31 -26.39 3.76
N VAL A 318 -3.36 -25.57 3.77
CA VAL A 318 -4.15 -25.23 2.57
C VAL A 318 -3.29 -24.53 1.53
N VAL A 319 -2.53 -23.50 1.90
CA VAL A 319 -1.68 -22.76 0.94
C VAL A 319 -0.58 -23.63 0.32
N LYS A 320 -0.05 -24.62 1.06
CA LYS A 320 0.94 -25.59 0.54
C LYS A 320 0.36 -26.49 -0.56
N THR A 321 -0.96 -26.60 -0.69
CA THR A 321 -1.60 -27.38 -1.78
C THR A 321 -1.68 -26.65 -3.12
N ILE A 322 -1.40 -25.34 -3.16
CA ILE A 322 -1.37 -24.57 -4.41
C ILE A 322 -0.25 -25.11 -5.31
N ARG A 323 -0.62 -25.59 -6.49
CA ARG A 323 0.33 -26.14 -7.47
C ARG A 323 0.99 -25.07 -8.35
N SER A 324 0.33 -23.92 -8.53
CA SER A 324 0.85 -22.84 -9.35
C SER A 324 2.08 -22.22 -8.70
N ALA A 325 3.23 -22.31 -9.38
CA ALA A 325 4.48 -21.67 -8.97
C ALA A 325 4.36 -20.15 -8.92
N TYR A 326 3.40 -19.56 -9.63
CA TYR A 326 3.13 -18.12 -9.60
C TYR A 326 2.21 -17.72 -8.43
N ALA A 327 1.13 -18.47 -8.18
CA ALA A 327 0.16 -18.11 -7.15
C ALA A 327 0.61 -18.49 -5.72
N LYS A 328 1.35 -19.60 -5.58
CA LYS A 328 1.78 -20.13 -4.27
C LYS A 328 2.65 -19.14 -3.48
N PRO A 329 3.69 -18.50 -4.05
CA PRO A 329 4.51 -17.52 -3.34
C PRO A 329 3.72 -16.32 -2.82
N SER A 330 2.82 -15.78 -3.64
CA SER A 330 1.95 -14.65 -3.26
C SER A 330 1.02 -15.03 -2.10
N ALA A 331 0.43 -16.23 -2.16
CA ALA A 331 -0.42 -16.73 -1.10
C ALA A 331 0.36 -17.03 0.20
N LEU A 332 1.57 -17.59 0.09
CA LEU A 332 2.47 -17.78 1.24
C LEU A 332 2.85 -16.44 1.88
N ALA A 333 3.17 -15.42 1.08
CA ALA A 333 3.47 -14.08 1.57
C ALA A 333 2.31 -13.50 2.41
N LYS A 334 1.06 -13.67 1.95
CA LYS A 334 -0.12 -13.27 2.74
C LYS A 334 -0.22 -14.03 4.07
N VAL A 335 0.11 -15.32 4.09
CA VAL A 335 0.14 -16.11 5.34
C VAL A 335 1.27 -15.63 6.26
N VAL A 336 2.48 -15.36 5.75
CA VAL A 336 3.60 -14.80 6.53
C VAL A 336 3.18 -13.52 7.24
N LEU A 337 2.57 -12.57 6.51
CA LEU A 337 2.08 -11.31 7.11
C LEU A 337 1.08 -11.54 8.24
N LYS A 338 0.28 -12.61 8.20
CA LYS A 338 -0.67 -12.96 9.27
C LYS A 338 0.01 -13.63 10.46
N TYR A 339 1.04 -14.43 10.23
CA TYR A 339 1.89 -14.93 11.33
C TYR A 339 2.63 -13.78 12.01
N ILE A 340 3.11 -12.78 11.26
CA ILE A 340 3.64 -11.53 11.80
C ILE A 340 2.59 -10.81 12.64
N GLU A 341 1.38 -10.59 12.12
CA GLU A 341 0.30 -9.91 12.86
C GLU A 341 -0.10 -10.68 14.14
N ALA A 342 0.06 -12.01 14.14
CA ALA A 342 -0.11 -12.83 15.32
C ALA A 342 1.05 -12.71 16.32
N GLY A 343 2.19 -12.13 15.99
CA GLY A 343 3.39 -12.13 16.86
C GLY A 343 4.12 -13.48 16.85
N LEU A 344 4.01 -14.25 15.77
CA LEU A 344 4.68 -15.53 15.55
C LEU A 344 5.86 -15.33 14.58
N TYR A 345 6.83 -14.50 14.98
CA TYR A 345 7.91 -14.04 14.08
C TYR A 345 8.85 -15.17 13.66
N LYS A 346 9.09 -16.14 14.54
CA LYS A 346 9.94 -17.29 14.24
C LYS A 346 9.31 -18.16 13.16
N GLU A 347 8.03 -18.51 13.32
CA GLU A 347 7.29 -19.29 12.34
C GLU A 347 7.08 -18.49 11.05
N ALA A 348 6.87 -17.18 11.14
CA ALA A 348 6.83 -16.30 9.97
C ALA A 348 8.16 -16.34 9.18
N LEU A 349 9.30 -16.30 9.87
CA LEU A 349 10.63 -16.43 9.26
C LEU A 349 10.78 -17.78 8.55
N GLU A 350 10.48 -18.88 9.25
CA GLU A 350 10.55 -20.24 8.70
C GLU A 350 9.69 -20.37 7.43
N ILE A 351 8.46 -19.84 7.44
CA ILE A 351 7.59 -19.84 6.26
C ILE A 351 8.18 -18.97 5.15
N ALA A 352 8.67 -17.76 5.45
CA ALA A 352 9.28 -16.86 4.48
C ALA A 352 10.48 -17.50 3.78
N GLU A 353 11.31 -18.25 4.51
CA GLU A 353 12.45 -19.00 3.97
C GLU A 353 12.03 -20.15 3.03
N THR A 354 10.80 -20.66 3.14
CA THR A 354 10.29 -21.67 2.20
C THR A 354 9.79 -21.08 0.88
N ILE A 355 9.68 -19.76 0.77
CA ILE A 355 9.25 -19.11 -0.47
C ILE A 355 10.38 -19.22 -1.51
N GLU A 356 10.11 -19.91 -2.61
CA GLU A 356 11.08 -20.13 -3.69
C GLU A 356 11.22 -18.92 -4.62
N ASP A 357 10.15 -18.14 -4.75
CA ASP A 357 10.11 -16.97 -5.64
C ASP A 357 11.02 -15.85 -5.14
N VAL A 358 11.94 -15.44 -6.02
CA VAL A 358 12.97 -14.44 -5.73
C VAL A 358 12.44 -13.01 -5.58
N TYR A 359 11.17 -12.75 -5.88
CA TYR A 359 10.53 -11.46 -5.65
C TYR A 359 9.79 -11.43 -4.29
N TYR A 360 9.01 -12.46 -3.96
CA TYR A 360 8.26 -12.49 -2.70
C TYR A 360 9.13 -12.82 -1.49
N ARG A 361 10.10 -13.73 -1.62
CA ARG A 361 10.97 -14.15 -0.50
C ARG A 361 11.70 -12.98 0.17
N PRO A 362 12.49 -12.13 -0.53
CA PRO A 362 13.25 -11.08 0.14
C PRO A 362 12.35 -10.03 0.78
N ARG A 363 11.18 -9.75 0.21
CA ARG A 363 10.19 -8.83 0.80
C ARG A 363 9.66 -9.38 2.13
N MET A 364 9.29 -10.66 2.17
CA MET A 364 8.80 -11.29 3.40
C MET A 364 9.87 -11.41 4.47
N LEU A 365 11.12 -11.71 4.10
CA LEU A 365 12.25 -11.66 5.03
C LEU A 365 12.43 -10.25 5.63
N ALA A 366 12.31 -9.20 4.82
CA ALA A 366 12.43 -7.82 5.29
C ALA A 366 11.28 -7.40 6.22
N GLU A 367 10.05 -7.87 5.98
CA GLU A 367 8.92 -7.66 6.91
C GLU A 367 9.16 -8.35 8.26
N VAL A 368 9.65 -9.59 8.26
CA VAL A 368 9.99 -10.29 9.51
C VAL A 368 11.17 -9.62 10.23
N ALA A 369 12.18 -9.17 9.50
CA ALA A 369 13.34 -8.48 10.06
C ALA A 369 12.96 -7.18 10.78
N LEU A 370 11.99 -6.44 10.24
CA LEU A 370 11.49 -5.22 10.87
C LEU A 370 10.92 -5.50 12.28
N GLU A 371 10.17 -6.59 12.44
CA GLU A 371 9.63 -6.94 13.76
C GLU A 371 10.72 -7.37 14.73
N TYR A 372 11.72 -8.15 14.29
CA TYR A 372 12.90 -8.44 15.13
C TYR A 372 13.64 -7.17 15.57
N ALA A 373 13.73 -6.15 14.71
CA ALA A 373 14.34 -4.88 15.09
C ALA A 373 13.51 -4.11 16.13
N ARG A 374 12.17 -4.15 16.03
CA ARG A 374 11.24 -3.55 17.01
C ARG A 374 11.33 -4.24 18.38
N ASP A 375 11.59 -5.54 18.40
CA ASP A 375 11.87 -6.32 19.62
C ASP A 375 13.29 -6.13 20.17
N GLY A 376 14.11 -5.27 19.53
CA GLY A 376 15.47 -4.96 19.96
C GLY A 376 16.55 -5.89 19.42
N GLU A 377 16.19 -6.94 18.68
CA GLU A 377 17.12 -7.88 18.01
C GLU A 377 17.71 -7.28 16.71
N LYS A 378 18.26 -6.06 16.79
CA LYS A 378 18.76 -5.31 15.62
C LYS A 378 19.85 -6.05 14.84
N ALA A 379 20.72 -6.80 15.51
CA ALA A 379 21.77 -7.58 14.85
C ALA A 379 21.18 -8.69 13.97
N LYS A 380 20.13 -9.36 14.46
CA LYS A 380 19.40 -10.39 13.70
C LYS A 380 18.61 -9.77 12.55
N ALA A 381 17.95 -8.64 12.78
CA ALA A 381 17.29 -7.89 11.72
C ALA A 381 18.26 -7.48 10.61
N SER A 382 19.45 -6.98 10.95
CA SER A 382 20.50 -6.64 9.98
C SER A 382 20.94 -7.85 9.15
N LEU A 383 21.10 -9.01 9.78
CA LEU A 383 21.46 -10.25 9.11
C LEU A 383 20.39 -10.67 8.09
N ILE A 384 19.11 -10.68 8.51
CA ILE A 384 17.98 -11.07 7.66
C ILE A 384 17.80 -10.07 6.51
N LEU A 385 17.92 -8.77 6.76
CA LEU A 385 17.84 -7.73 5.73
C LEU A 385 18.98 -7.85 4.70
N SER A 386 20.19 -8.18 5.16
CA SER A 386 21.34 -8.42 4.26
C SER A 386 21.10 -9.64 3.37
N GLU A 387 20.53 -10.71 3.92
CA GLU A 387 20.13 -11.89 3.15
C GLU A 387 19.03 -11.56 2.14
N ALA A 388 18.02 -10.79 2.54
CA ALA A 388 16.98 -10.31 1.64
C ALA A 388 17.58 -9.55 0.44
N LEU A 389 18.53 -8.65 0.67
CA LEU A 389 19.24 -7.95 -0.40
C LEU A 389 20.02 -8.90 -1.30
N ASP A 390 20.71 -9.90 -0.74
CA ASP A 390 21.48 -10.87 -1.51
C ASP A 390 20.60 -11.63 -2.51
N ILE A 391 19.39 -12.02 -2.10
CA ILE A 391 18.43 -12.71 -2.96
C ILE A 391 18.00 -11.82 -4.14
N THR A 392 17.92 -10.48 -3.97
CA THR A 392 17.50 -9.57 -5.05
C THR A 392 18.42 -9.58 -6.25
N LYS A 393 19.68 -10.01 -6.11
CA LYS A 393 20.62 -10.22 -7.24
C LYS A 393 20.01 -11.07 -8.34
N LYS A 394 19.31 -12.14 -7.92
CA LYS A 394 18.67 -13.13 -8.80
C LYS A 394 17.42 -12.63 -9.51
N ILE A 395 16.92 -11.43 -9.20
CA ILE A 395 15.76 -10.84 -9.88
C ILE A 395 16.21 -10.33 -11.27
N PRO A 396 15.69 -10.88 -12.39
CA PRO A 396 16.17 -10.48 -13.72
C PRO A 396 15.65 -9.10 -14.16
N SER A 397 14.43 -8.76 -13.76
CA SER A 397 13.78 -7.51 -14.18
C SER A 397 14.28 -6.32 -13.37
N ALA A 398 14.75 -5.27 -14.06
CA ALA A 398 15.11 -3.99 -13.44
C ALA A 398 13.96 -3.41 -12.61
N PHE A 399 12.72 -3.53 -13.11
CA PHE A 399 11.52 -3.04 -12.44
C PHE A 399 11.29 -3.77 -11.10
N TYR A 400 11.24 -5.09 -11.12
CA TYR A 400 11.00 -5.87 -9.89
C TYR A 400 12.19 -5.79 -8.92
N LYS A 401 13.42 -5.64 -9.43
CA LYS A 401 14.63 -5.43 -8.63
C LYS A 401 14.59 -4.06 -7.94
N ALA A 402 14.29 -2.99 -8.67
CA ALA A 402 14.13 -1.64 -8.11
C ALA A 402 13.07 -1.62 -7.01
N TRP A 403 11.92 -2.25 -7.26
CA TRP A 403 10.84 -2.34 -6.28
C TRP A 403 11.28 -3.07 -5.01
N ALA A 404 11.82 -4.28 -5.13
CA ALA A 404 12.27 -5.05 -3.98
C ALA A 404 13.34 -4.29 -3.16
N LEU A 405 14.30 -3.66 -3.84
CA LEU A 405 15.32 -2.83 -3.20
C LEU A 405 14.72 -1.65 -2.45
N ALA A 406 13.75 -0.93 -3.04
CA ALA A 406 13.10 0.22 -2.40
C ALA A 406 12.33 -0.18 -1.14
N GLU A 407 11.64 -1.33 -1.18
CA GLU A 407 10.94 -1.84 0.00
C GLU A 407 11.89 -2.25 1.10
N ILE A 408 12.94 -3.01 0.77
CA ILE A 408 13.95 -3.42 1.76
C ILE A 408 14.68 -2.19 2.32
N ALA A 409 14.95 -1.18 1.50
CA ALA A 409 15.55 0.08 1.93
C ALA A 409 14.71 0.80 2.99
N ALA A 410 13.39 0.89 2.76
CA ALA A 410 12.48 1.46 3.74
C ALA A 410 12.52 0.67 5.06
N LYS A 411 12.62 -0.66 5.02
CA LYS A 411 12.75 -1.51 6.22
C LYS A 411 14.07 -1.29 6.97
N TYR A 412 15.20 -1.08 6.29
CA TYR A 412 16.45 -0.68 6.94
C TYR A 412 16.28 0.61 7.76
N THR A 413 15.66 1.63 7.15
CA THR A 413 15.43 2.91 7.83
C THR A 413 14.45 2.77 8.99
N GLU A 414 13.33 2.09 8.79
CA GLU A 414 12.30 1.88 9.80
C GLU A 414 12.83 1.08 11.00
N ALA A 415 13.60 0.02 10.73
CA ALA A 415 14.28 -0.79 11.73
C ALA A 415 15.41 -0.04 12.47
N LYS A 416 15.84 1.12 11.96
CA LYS A 416 17.02 1.86 12.43
C LYS A 416 18.26 0.96 12.51
N VAL A 417 18.48 0.22 11.42
CA VAL A 417 19.61 -0.67 11.19
C VAL A 417 20.58 0.01 10.22
N GLU A 418 21.86 0.05 10.58
CA GLU A 418 22.89 0.63 9.72
C GLU A 418 23.31 -0.32 8.60
N VAL A 419 23.72 0.26 7.47
CA VAL A 419 24.27 -0.48 6.34
C VAL A 419 25.73 -0.85 6.64
N ASP A 420 25.93 -2.10 7.07
CA ASP A 420 27.23 -2.65 7.40
C ASP A 420 28.09 -2.98 6.16
N GLY A 421 29.36 -3.36 6.38
CA GLY A 421 30.29 -3.67 5.30
C GLY A 421 29.85 -4.85 4.42
N ARG A 422 29.14 -5.84 5.00
CA ARG A 422 28.57 -6.96 4.25
C ARG A 422 27.48 -6.46 3.30
N THR A 423 26.57 -5.65 3.81
CA THR A 423 25.48 -5.05 3.04
C THR A 423 26.04 -4.21 1.89
N ARG A 424 27.03 -3.35 2.15
CA ARG A 424 27.67 -2.55 1.10
C ARG A 424 28.26 -3.41 -0.01
N LYS A 425 28.94 -4.50 0.35
CA LYS A 425 29.49 -5.45 -0.64
C LYS A 425 28.39 -6.07 -1.52
N ILE A 426 27.29 -6.50 -0.90
CA ILE A 426 26.12 -7.04 -1.62
C ILE A 426 25.56 -6.01 -2.59
N LEU A 427 25.41 -4.75 -2.15
CA LEU A 427 24.90 -3.66 -3.00
C LEU A 427 25.82 -3.38 -4.20
N HIS A 428 27.14 -3.37 -4.02
CA HIS A 428 28.08 -3.21 -5.15
C HIS A 428 27.96 -4.38 -6.14
N GLU A 429 27.81 -5.60 -5.64
CA GLU A 429 27.62 -6.78 -6.47
C GLU A 429 26.31 -6.69 -7.29
N ILE A 430 25.22 -6.21 -6.68
CA ILE A 430 23.93 -5.99 -7.38
C ILE A 430 24.08 -5.00 -8.55
N ILE A 431 24.78 -3.88 -8.34
CA ILE A 431 25.03 -2.89 -9.41
C ILE A 431 25.91 -3.50 -10.50
N ARG A 432 27.01 -4.17 -10.11
CA ARG A 432 27.96 -4.78 -11.04
C ARG A 432 27.30 -5.84 -11.92
N GLU A 433 26.55 -6.76 -11.33
CA GLU A 433 25.83 -7.83 -12.05
C GLU A 433 24.72 -7.30 -12.94
N PHE A 434 24.16 -6.13 -12.65
CA PHE A 434 23.16 -5.52 -13.54
C PHE A 434 23.79 -4.88 -14.78
N ASN A 435 25.06 -4.46 -14.69
CA ASN A 435 25.78 -3.82 -15.78
C ASN A 435 26.45 -4.81 -16.74
N HIS A 436 26.54 -6.09 -16.38
CA HIS A 436 27.10 -7.18 -17.17
C HIS A 436 25.99 -8.12 -17.62
#